data_AF-W2TQ02-F1
#
_entry.id   AF-W2TQ02-F1
#
_cell.length_a   1.000
_cell.length_b   1.000
_cell.length_c   1.000
_cell.angle_alpha   90.00
_cell.angle_beta   90.00
_cell.angle_gamma   90.00
#
_symmetry.space_group_name_H-M   'P 1'
#
loop_
_entity.id
_entity.type
_entity.pdbx_description
1 polymer ?
#
loop_
_entity_poly.entity_id
_entity_poly.type
_entity_poly.pdbx_seq_one_letter_code
_entity_poly.pdbx_strand_id
1 'polypeptide(L)'
;MSKEKKKKPDQPQLAMLQAVNQRMKPTYLIGEVKCTSADIFRVQPPLGFIKPGETGTIRMWFQNKEIPEGHRHYFAIYHVKCTEGKTVKEIWTKSVKPDGVKRIAAVFEKLPPPEEK
;
A
#
# COMPACT_ATOMS: atom_id res chain seq x y z
N MET A 1 44.23 -2.93 -14.77
CA MET A 1 43.33 -3.51 -13.75
C MET A 1 42.09 -2.64 -13.65
N SER A 2 41.02 -3.05 -14.34
CA SER A 2 39.79 -2.28 -14.45
C SER A 2 39.03 -2.32 -13.12
N LYS A 3 38.72 -1.14 -12.57
CA LYS A 3 37.89 -1.02 -11.36
C LYS A 3 36.48 -1.46 -11.70
N GLU A 4 36.06 -2.59 -11.16
CA GLU A 4 34.68 -3.07 -11.21
C GLU A 4 33.77 -2.01 -10.56
N LYS A 5 32.92 -1.36 -11.36
CA LYS A 5 31.91 -0.42 -10.88
C LYS A 5 30.92 -1.23 -10.03
N LYS A 6 31.09 -1.17 -8.72
CA LYS A 6 30.15 -1.73 -7.73
C LYS A 6 28.77 -1.11 -7.98
N LYS A 7 27.90 -1.85 -8.67
CA LYS A 7 26.51 -1.47 -8.93
C LYS A 7 25.86 -1.19 -7.57
N LYS A 8 25.40 0.06 -7.36
CA LYS A 8 24.66 0.43 -6.15
C LYS A 8 23.49 -0.54 -6.00
N PRO A 9 23.20 -1.07 -4.80
CA PRO A 9 22.06 -1.95 -4.63
C PRO A 9 20.82 -1.16 -5.04
N ASP A 10 20.04 -1.74 -5.96
CA ASP A 10 18.83 -1.14 -6.48
C ASP A 10 17.96 -0.66 -5.31
N GLN A 11 17.65 0.63 -5.37
CA GLN A 11 16.97 1.42 -4.36
C GLN A 11 15.59 0.82 -4.05
N PRO A 12 15.09 0.87 -2.80
CA PRO A 12 13.76 0.36 -2.48
C PRO A 12 12.72 1.04 -3.37
N GLN A 13 12.00 0.25 -4.18
CA GLN A 13 10.93 0.72 -5.04
C GLN A 13 9.76 1.16 -4.15
N LEU A 14 9.70 2.47 -3.89
CA LEU A 14 8.62 3.12 -3.14
C LEU A 14 7.44 3.36 -4.09
N ALA A 15 6.29 2.75 -3.81
CA ALA A 15 5.04 3.04 -4.49
C ALA A 15 4.13 3.87 -3.57
N MET A 16 3.83 5.10 -3.95
CA MET A 16 2.90 5.94 -3.18
C MET A 16 1.49 5.81 -3.75
N LEU A 17 0.54 5.42 -2.91
CA LEU A 17 -0.87 5.42 -3.27
C LEU A 17 -1.60 6.55 -2.55
N GLN A 18 -2.33 7.36 -3.33
CA GLN A 18 -3.25 8.36 -2.80
C GLN A 18 -4.67 7.80 -2.84
N ALA A 19 -5.34 7.75 -1.68
CA ALA A 19 -6.73 7.33 -1.55
C ALA A 19 -7.61 8.57 -1.35
N VAL A 20 -8.36 8.95 -2.39
CA VAL A 20 -9.27 10.10 -2.34
C VAL A 20 -10.67 9.64 -1.97
N ASN A 21 -11.28 10.29 -0.97
CA ASN A 21 -12.69 10.08 -0.64
C ASN A 21 -13.57 11.08 -1.44
N GLN A 22 -14.12 10.63 -2.57
CA GLN A 22 -14.90 11.47 -3.49
C GLN A 22 -16.41 11.56 -3.15
N ARG A 23 -16.90 10.97 -2.05
CA ARG A 23 -18.35 10.97 -1.71
C ARG A 23 -18.66 11.90 -0.52
N MET A 24 -19.65 12.78 -0.69
CA MET A 24 -20.07 13.81 0.27
C MET A 24 -20.70 13.32 1.60
N LYS A 25 -20.53 12.05 2.03
CA LYS A 25 -21.05 11.46 3.30
C LYS A 25 -20.27 10.16 3.68
N PRO A 26 -20.35 9.68 4.95
CA PRO A 26 -19.59 10.09 6.14
C PRO A 26 -18.12 9.61 6.11
N THR A 27 -17.33 9.93 7.14
CA THR A 27 -15.91 9.56 7.34
C THR A 27 -15.64 8.08 7.00
N TYR A 28 -14.68 7.84 6.10
CA TYR A 28 -14.24 6.48 5.79
C TYR A 28 -13.10 6.11 6.71
N LEU A 29 -13.22 4.95 7.31
CA LEU A 29 -12.10 4.35 8.00
C LEU A 29 -11.47 3.34 7.05
N ILE A 30 -10.17 3.50 6.79
CA ILE A 30 -9.39 2.50 6.08
C ILE A 30 -8.93 1.45 7.08
N GLY A 31 -9.43 0.25 6.84
CA GLY A 31 -9.02 -0.96 7.51
C GLY A 31 -7.83 -1.60 6.88
N GLU A 32 -7.02 -2.13 7.80
CA GLU A 32 -6.01 -3.15 7.65
C GLU A 32 -5.64 -3.39 6.19
N VAL A 33 -4.59 -2.71 5.72
CA VAL A 33 -4.06 -2.99 4.39
C VAL A 33 -3.37 -4.35 4.43
N LYS A 34 -3.98 -5.35 3.81
CA LYS A 34 -3.40 -6.68 3.67
C LYS A 34 -2.60 -6.75 2.38
N CYS A 35 -1.44 -7.37 2.42
CA CYS A 35 -0.71 -7.74 1.23
C CYS A 35 -0.53 -9.25 1.20
N THR A 36 -0.34 -9.79 0.01
CA THR A 36 -0.02 -11.22 -0.19
C THR A 36 1.25 -11.67 0.54
N SER A 37 2.15 -10.74 0.89
CA SER A 37 3.43 -11.05 1.54
C SER A 37 3.85 -9.91 2.47
N ALA A 38 3.42 -10.01 3.74
CA ALA A 38 3.69 -8.99 4.78
C ALA A 38 5.19 -8.87 5.14
N ASP A 39 5.99 -9.86 4.76
CA ASP A 39 7.43 -9.90 5.03
C ASP A 39 8.24 -9.01 4.08
N ILE A 40 7.74 -8.79 2.86
CA ILE A 40 8.48 -8.06 1.80
C ILE A 40 7.89 -6.69 1.50
N PHE A 41 6.63 -6.44 1.87
CA PHE A 41 5.98 -5.15 1.74
C PHE A 41 5.74 -4.50 3.09
N ARG A 42 5.85 -3.18 3.10
CA ARG A 42 5.47 -2.33 4.23
C ARG A 42 4.39 -1.36 3.83
N VAL A 43 3.52 -1.03 4.78
CA VAL A 43 2.40 -0.11 4.57
C VAL A 43 2.30 0.87 5.73
N GLN A 44 2.13 2.16 5.43
CA GLN A 44 1.96 3.19 6.45
C GLN A 44 1.05 4.36 5.99
N PRO A 45 0.05 4.75 6.79
CA PRO A 45 -0.42 4.05 7.98
C PRO A 45 -1.19 2.77 7.58
N PRO A 46 -1.07 1.65 8.34
CA PRO A 46 -1.83 0.43 8.06
C PRO A 46 -3.32 0.56 8.39
N LEU A 47 -3.66 1.56 9.20
CA LEU A 47 -4.99 1.87 9.70
C LEU A 47 -5.14 3.40 9.83
N GLY A 48 -6.28 3.94 9.45
CA GLY A 48 -6.51 5.39 9.54
C GLY A 48 -7.93 5.83 9.20
N PHE A 49 -8.18 7.12 9.42
CA PHE A 49 -9.42 7.78 9.05
C PHE A 49 -9.19 8.73 7.88
N ILE A 50 -10.17 8.80 6.97
CA ILE A 50 -10.28 9.82 5.94
C ILE A 50 -11.62 10.53 6.14
N LYS A 51 -11.57 11.81 6.48
CA LYS A 51 -12.80 12.61 6.63
C LYS A 51 -13.47 12.84 5.28
N PRO A 52 -14.77 13.20 5.26
CA PRO A 52 -15.44 13.61 4.04
C PRO A 52 -14.70 14.76 3.35
N GLY A 53 -14.43 14.62 2.05
CA GLY A 53 -13.71 15.64 1.27
C GLY A 53 -12.20 15.68 1.46
N GLU A 54 -11.64 14.89 2.39
CA GLU A 54 -10.19 14.77 2.56
C GLU A 54 -9.60 13.64 1.71
N THR A 55 -8.29 13.73 1.48
CA THR A 55 -7.50 12.68 0.83
C THR A 55 -6.56 12.05 1.85
N GLY A 56 -6.65 10.74 2.03
CA GLY A 56 -5.69 9.98 2.82
C GLY A 56 -4.56 9.49 1.94
N THR A 57 -3.33 9.51 2.46
CA THR A 57 -2.17 8.95 1.76
C THR A 57 -1.73 7.67 2.47
N ILE A 58 -1.62 6.57 1.71
CA ILE A 58 -1.06 5.30 2.19
C ILE A 58 0.23 5.05 1.43
N ARG A 59 1.35 5.03 2.17
CA ARG A 59 2.66 4.70 1.61
C ARG A 59 2.86 3.19 1.64
N MET A 60 3.33 2.64 0.52
CA MET A 60 3.47 1.21 0.34
C MET A 60 4.84 0.97 -0.30
N TRP A 61 5.69 0.13 0.28
CA TRP A 61 7.02 -0.06 -0.29
C TRP A 61 7.50 -1.48 -0.18
N PHE A 62 8.26 -1.87 -1.18
CA PHE A 62 9.03 -3.10 -1.16
C PHE A 62 10.31 -2.88 -0.36
N GLN A 63 10.58 -3.76 0.61
CA GLN A 63 11.73 -3.66 1.51
C GLN A 63 12.71 -4.83 1.37
N ASN A 64 12.44 -5.78 0.47
CA ASN A 64 13.35 -6.90 0.24
C ASN A 64 14.39 -6.56 -0.83
N LYS A 65 15.51 -7.29 -0.85
CA LYS A 65 16.58 -7.11 -1.84
C LYS A 65 16.30 -7.83 -3.15
N GLU A 66 15.57 -8.94 -3.08
CA GLU A 66 15.31 -9.81 -4.22
C GLU A 66 13.83 -9.81 -4.56
N ILE A 67 13.52 -9.47 -5.82
CA ILE A 67 12.17 -9.52 -6.36
C ILE A 67 11.71 -10.99 -6.34
N PRO A 68 10.57 -11.31 -5.71
CA PRO A 68 10.05 -12.68 -5.69
C PRO A 68 9.74 -13.17 -7.10
N GLU A 69 10.15 -14.40 -7.41
CA GLU A 69 9.91 -15.01 -8.72
C GLU A 69 8.44 -15.44 -8.85
N GLY A 70 7.76 -15.01 -9.91
CA GLY A 70 6.44 -15.54 -10.30
C GLY A 70 5.22 -15.12 -9.46
N HIS A 71 5.34 -14.19 -8.50
CA HIS A 71 4.22 -13.84 -7.64
C HIS A 71 3.52 -12.53 -8.04
N ARG A 72 2.26 -12.65 -8.51
CA ARG A 72 1.33 -11.52 -8.62
C ARG A 72 0.93 -11.10 -7.22
N HIS A 73 1.59 -10.08 -6.70
CA HIS A 73 1.23 -9.52 -5.41
C HIS A 73 0.07 -8.54 -5.55
N TYR A 74 -0.70 -8.38 -4.48
CA TYR A 74 -1.72 -7.36 -4.40
C TYR A 74 -1.83 -6.80 -2.99
N PHE A 75 -2.33 -5.59 -2.92
CA PHE A 75 -2.73 -4.93 -1.69
C PHE A 75 -4.25 -4.83 -1.63
N ALA A 76 -4.85 -5.33 -0.57
CA ALA A 76 -6.26 -5.23 -0.28
C ALA A 76 -6.48 -4.16 0.80
N ILE A 77 -7.14 -3.08 0.42
CA ILE A 77 -7.51 -1.96 1.28
C ILE A 77 -8.96 -2.15 1.66
N TYR A 78 -9.21 -2.52 2.91
CA TYR A 78 -10.56 -2.65 3.43
C TYR A 78 -11.07 -1.29 3.89
N HIS A 79 -12.37 -1.06 3.82
CA HIS A 79 -12.94 0.17 4.38
C HIS A 79 -14.27 -0.08 5.06
N VAL A 80 -14.53 0.71 6.09
CA VAL A 80 -15.80 0.76 6.81
C VAL A 80 -16.24 2.22 6.88
N LYS A 81 -17.51 2.49 6.60
CA LYS A 81 -18.15 3.77 6.82
C LYS A 81 -18.40 3.89 8.32
N CYS A 82 -17.98 5.00 8.91
CA CYS A 82 -18.23 5.22 10.32
C CYS A 82 -18.76 6.64 10.58
N THR A 83 -19.51 6.78 11.66
CA THR A 83 -19.91 8.06 12.25
C THR A 83 -18.84 8.54 13.22
N GLU A 84 -18.72 9.86 13.38
CA GLU A 84 -17.77 10.45 14.32
C GLU A 84 -18.01 9.97 15.77
N GLY A 85 -16.94 9.86 16.57
CA GLY A 85 -17.01 9.52 18.00
C GLY A 85 -16.50 8.13 18.40
N LYS A 86 -16.14 7.26 17.46
CA LYS A 86 -15.48 5.97 17.73
C LYS A 86 -14.04 5.98 17.24
N THR A 87 -13.14 5.36 17.98
CA THR A 87 -11.73 5.21 17.60
C THR A 87 -11.54 4.09 16.58
N VAL A 88 -10.41 4.10 15.86
CA VAL A 88 -10.08 3.06 14.86
C VAL A 88 -10.12 1.65 15.46
N LYS A 89 -9.62 1.49 16.69
CA LYS A 89 -9.53 0.21 17.38
C LYS A 89 -10.90 -0.34 17.80
N GLU A 90 -11.83 0.54 18.14
CA GLU A 90 -13.20 0.15 18.50
C GLU A 90 -14.01 -0.28 17.28
N ILE A 91 -13.67 0.24 16.10
CA ILE A 91 -14.35 -0.10 14.84
C ILE A 91 -13.76 -1.38 14.27
N TRP A 92 -12.44 -1.51 14.21
CA TRP A 92 -11.76 -2.73 13.77
C TRP A 92 -11.66 -3.78 14.87
N THR A 93 -12.79 -4.45 15.11
CA THR A 93 -12.87 -5.64 15.95
C THR A 93 -12.91 -6.90 15.10
N LYS A 94 -12.70 -8.08 15.70
CA LYS A 94 -12.77 -9.38 14.98
C LYS A 94 -14.12 -9.64 14.29
N SER A 95 -15.17 -8.97 14.74
CA SER A 95 -16.54 -9.17 14.25
C SER A 95 -16.95 -8.15 13.19
N VAL A 96 -16.11 -7.14 12.89
CA VAL A 96 -16.50 -6.09 11.94
C VAL A 96 -16.51 -6.66 10.52
N LYS A 97 -17.61 -6.45 9.80
CA LYS A 97 -17.69 -6.73 8.37
C LYS A 97 -17.30 -5.46 7.61
N PRO A 98 -16.27 -5.52 6.75
CA PRO A 98 -15.92 -4.38 5.88
C PRO A 98 -17.09 -4.02 4.97
N ASP A 99 -17.33 -2.72 4.75
CA ASP A 99 -18.28 -2.26 3.74
C ASP A 99 -17.79 -2.54 2.31
N GLY A 100 -16.47 -2.62 2.14
CA GLY A 100 -15.87 -2.94 0.86
C GLY A 100 -14.37 -3.16 0.94
N VAL A 101 -13.82 -3.63 -0.18
CA VAL A 101 -12.39 -3.86 -0.37
C VAL A 101 -11.95 -3.33 -1.74
N LYS A 102 -10.85 -2.58 -1.77
CA LYS A 102 -10.17 -2.19 -3.00
C LYS A 102 -8.88 -2.99 -3.13
N ARG A 103 -8.70 -3.69 -4.25
CA ARG A 103 -7.49 -4.47 -4.54
C ARG A 103 -6.64 -3.75 -5.57
N ILE A 104 -5.34 -3.66 -5.30
CA ILE A 104 -4.35 -3.00 -6.16
C ILE A 104 -3.24 -4.00 -6.43
N ALA A 105 -3.01 -4.32 -7.70
CA ALA A 105 -1.93 -5.21 -8.10
C ALA A 105 -0.57 -4.52 -7.90
N ALA A 106 0.39 -5.28 -7.38
CA ALA A 106 1.79 -4.88 -7.31
C ALA A 106 2.55 -5.66 -8.38
N VAL A 107 3.12 -4.94 -9.34
CA VAL A 107 3.87 -5.48 -10.46
C VAL A 107 5.31 -4.96 -10.35
N PHE A 108 6.26 -5.88 -10.42
CA PHE A 108 7.67 -5.54 -10.52
C PHE A 108 8.04 -5.43 -11.99
N GLU A 109 8.37 -4.23 -12.43
CA GLU A 109 8.87 -4.00 -13.79
C GLU A 109 10.39 -4.04 -13.77
N LYS A 110 10.97 -4.83 -14.68
CA LYS A 110 12.41 -4.78 -14.95
C LYS A 110 12.66 -3.51 -15.76
N LEU A 111 13.54 -2.64 -15.27
CA LEU A 111 13.95 -1.47 -16.05
C LEU A 111 14.53 -1.93 -17.39
N PRO A 112 14.16 -1.29 -18.51
CA PRO A 112 14.78 -1.60 -19.79
C PRO A 112 16.29 -1.37 -19.69
N PRO A 113 17.11 -2.16 -20.43
CA PRO A 113 18.53 -1.88 -20.53
C PRO A 113 18.74 -0.43 -20.96
N PRO A 114 19.75 0.29 -20.42
CA PRO A 114 20.09 1.60 -20.95
C PRO A 114 20.41 1.45 -22.44
N GLU A 115 19.70 2.18 -23.31
CA GLU A 115 20.02 2.23 -24.73
C GLU A 115 21.46 2.74 -24.87
N GLU A 116 22.36 1.88 -25.36
CA GLU A 116 23.70 2.31 -25.77
C GLU A 116 23.53 3.21 -27.00
N LYS A 117 23.88 4.50 -26.84
CA LYS A 117 24.05 5.46 -27.94
C LYS A 117 25.51 5.51 -28.38
#